data_AF-A0A067EFV8-F1
#
_entry.id   AF-A0A067EFV8-F1
#
_cell.length_a   1.000
_cell.length_b   1.000
_cell.length_c   1.000
_cell.angle_alpha   90.00
_cell.angle_beta   90.00
_cell.angle_gamma   90.00
#
_symmetry.space_group_name_H-M   'P 1'
#
loop_
_entity.id
_entity.type
_entity.pdbx_description
1 polymer ?
#
loop_
_entity_poly.entity_id
_entity_poly.type
_entity_poly.pdbx_seq_one_letter_code
_entity_poly.pdbx_strand_id
1 'polypeptide(L)'
;LTELRRVAFLPVANGTRLVTANRLFVRLSVNLSPFAFELPTIYLPFVKILKDLGLQDMLSVASAKDLLLNLQKASGYQRLNPNELRAVLEILHFVCDGTEANMSGGFDLESDTIIPDDGCRLVHAKLCVCIDSYGSRYLKCIETSRLRFVHPDLPERLCVVLGIKKLSDVVIEELNHEGHIRNLDHIGSVSLADIKEKLLSRSFQDAVWSLLNSLATYVPTINNLTFGSIQSSLETVAKKLQFVKCLHTRFLLLPKAIDITLAARDSLIPVCDDGFEHQRLYFLNRSETHILVAETPGYISVLDVIAIVVSQVLGSPIPLPVGSLFFCPEGSDTVILDMLKLSTCKRDFEAVSNGLVGKEILSKDALRVQFHPLRPFYRGEIVAFRIQNGEKLKYGRVPEDVRPSAGQALYRLKVETAAGVTESILSSQVFSFRSMLADEASTSTIPEDIDEVADNISHDELPETSRRRKNKTSQPQLSKELQYGRVSAAELVQAVHEMLSAAGVSMGVETQSLLQKTITLQEQLEVSQAALLLEQERGDMAAKEADTAKSAWMCRVCLSNEVDITIVPCGHVLCRRCSSAVSRCPFCRLQVTKTIRIFRP
;
A
#
# COMPACT_ATOMS: atom_id res chain seq x y z
N LEU A 1 35.54 0.55 2.98
CA LEU A 1 34.22 0.56 3.67
C LEU A 1 33.43 1.84 3.39
N THR A 2 34.04 3.03 3.53
CA THR A 2 33.39 4.33 3.26
C THR A 2 32.84 4.46 1.83
N GLU A 3 33.57 4.01 0.81
CA GLU A 3 33.07 3.99 -0.57
C GLU A 3 31.89 3.02 -0.75
N LEU A 4 31.99 1.81 -0.16
CA LEU A 4 30.91 0.80 -0.22
C LEU A 4 29.61 1.27 0.43
N ARG A 5 29.65 2.21 1.39
CA ARG A 5 28.42 2.76 2.00
C ARG A 5 27.55 3.52 0.99
N ARG A 6 28.15 4.07 -0.06
CA ARG A 6 27.46 4.87 -1.08
C ARG A 6 26.94 4.04 -2.26
N VAL A 7 27.41 2.81 -2.41
CA VAL A 7 27.07 1.95 -3.53
C VAL A 7 25.80 1.16 -3.23
N ALA A 8 24.84 1.19 -4.16
CA ALA A 8 23.68 0.32 -4.13
C ALA A 8 24.06 -1.06 -4.71
N PHE A 9 24.36 -2.03 -3.84
CA PHE A 9 24.78 -3.38 -4.26
C PHE A 9 24.00 -4.51 -3.59
N LEU A 10 23.11 -4.20 -2.64
CA LEU A 10 22.35 -5.21 -1.90
C LEU A 10 21.03 -5.49 -2.60
N PRO A 11 20.81 -6.71 -3.12
CA PRO A 11 19.54 -7.11 -3.71
C PRO A 11 18.45 -7.17 -2.65
N VAL A 12 17.45 -6.30 -2.80
CA VAL A 12 16.23 -6.27 -2.00
C VAL A 12 15.02 -6.51 -2.88
N ALA A 13 13.85 -6.61 -2.24
CA ALA A 13 12.60 -6.85 -2.94
C ALA A 13 12.75 -8.12 -3.82
N ASN A 14 13.21 -9.23 -3.26
CA ASN A 14 13.46 -10.47 -4.00
C ASN A 14 14.39 -10.36 -5.23
N GLY A 15 15.29 -9.36 -5.25
CA GLY A 15 16.35 -9.23 -6.25
C GLY A 15 16.04 -8.28 -7.42
N THR A 16 14.96 -7.51 -7.36
CA THR A 16 14.63 -6.54 -8.42
C THR A 16 15.27 -5.17 -8.25
N ARG A 17 15.78 -4.89 -7.05
CA ARG A 17 16.37 -3.60 -6.72
C ARG A 17 17.65 -3.79 -5.97
N LEU A 18 18.63 -2.96 -6.30
CA LEU A 18 19.83 -2.81 -5.52
C LEU A 18 19.66 -1.59 -4.63
N VAL A 19 19.96 -1.73 -3.35
CA VAL A 19 19.96 -0.61 -2.40
C VAL A 19 21.25 -0.56 -1.61
N THR A 20 21.51 0.61 -1.05
CA THR A 20 22.56 0.86 -0.07
C THR A 20 22.18 0.27 1.29
N ALA A 21 23.18 -0.09 2.11
CA ALA A 21 22.95 -0.70 3.42
C ALA A 21 22.16 0.21 4.40
N ASN A 22 22.24 1.53 4.25
CA ASN A 22 21.50 2.50 5.08
C ASN A 22 19.98 2.53 4.85
N ARG A 23 19.47 1.90 3.78
CA ARG A 23 18.03 1.74 3.50
C ARG A 23 17.48 0.40 4.00
N LEU A 24 18.32 -0.41 4.63
CA LEU A 24 17.96 -1.71 5.18
C LEU A 24 17.73 -1.62 6.68
N PHE A 25 16.74 -2.41 7.13
CA PHE A 25 16.41 -2.58 8.54
C PHE A 25 16.39 -4.07 8.88
N VAL A 26 16.94 -4.47 10.03
CA VAL A 26 16.88 -5.87 10.49
C VAL A 26 15.43 -6.30 10.73
N ARG A 27 14.61 -5.41 11.28
CA ARG A 27 13.16 -5.57 11.41
C ARG A 27 12.45 -4.28 11.04
N LEU A 28 11.46 -4.40 10.16
CA LEU A 28 10.64 -3.28 9.73
C LEU A 28 9.17 -3.60 9.98
N SER A 29 8.52 -2.86 10.88
CA SER A 29 7.11 -3.09 11.26
C SER A 29 6.11 -2.67 10.17
N VAL A 30 6.51 -1.77 9.28
CA VAL A 30 5.65 -1.14 8.27
C VAL A 30 6.26 -1.23 6.88
N ASN A 31 5.45 -1.46 5.84
CA ASN A 31 5.96 -1.53 4.48
C ASN A 31 6.28 -0.13 3.92
N LEU A 32 7.57 0.22 3.92
CA LEU A 32 8.10 1.49 3.42
C LEU A 32 8.66 1.41 1.98
N SER A 33 8.36 0.34 1.24
CA SER A 33 8.69 0.27 -0.19
C SER A 33 8.01 1.44 -0.92
N PRO A 34 8.73 2.21 -1.76
CA PRO A 34 10.01 1.87 -2.40
C PRO A 34 11.29 2.32 -1.68
N PHE A 35 11.22 2.95 -0.50
CA PHE A 35 12.32 3.70 0.09
C PHE A 35 13.18 2.91 1.07
N ALA A 36 12.56 2.04 1.86
CA ALA A 36 13.22 1.25 2.89
C ALA A 36 12.70 -0.18 2.89
N PHE A 37 13.59 -1.12 3.22
CA PHE A 37 13.32 -2.55 3.11
C PHE A 37 13.81 -3.31 4.34
N GLU A 38 13.09 -4.37 4.69
CA GLU A 38 13.57 -5.35 5.67
C GLU A 38 14.69 -6.20 5.07
N LEU A 39 15.68 -6.55 5.89
CA LEU A 39 16.84 -7.33 5.51
C LEU A 39 16.43 -8.76 5.10
N PRO A 40 16.70 -9.19 3.86
CA PRO A 40 16.44 -10.57 3.45
C PRO A 40 17.19 -11.59 4.33
N THR A 41 16.55 -12.72 4.60
CA THR A 41 17.06 -13.78 5.49
C THR A 41 18.44 -14.31 5.08
N ILE A 42 18.73 -14.31 3.78
CA ILE A 42 20.01 -14.72 3.19
C ILE A 42 21.18 -13.85 3.69
N TYR A 43 20.92 -12.59 4.05
CA TYR A 43 21.94 -11.65 4.51
C TYR A 43 22.11 -11.62 6.04
N LEU A 44 21.31 -12.37 6.80
CA LEU A 44 21.41 -12.43 8.26
C LEU A 44 22.82 -12.80 8.79
N PRO A 45 23.59 -13.71 8.15
CA PRO A 45 24.96 -14.00 8.58
C PRO A 45 25.91 -12.78 8.49
N PHE A 46 25.60 -11.81 7.63
CA PHE A 46 26.45 -10.66 7.33
C PHE A 46 26.06 -9.38 8.08
N VAL A 47 25.12 -9.46 9.03
CA VAL A 47 24.58 -8.30 9.77
C VAL A 47 25.67 -7.43 10.39
N LYS A 48 26.74 -8.01 10.95
CA LYS A 48 27.84 -7.23 11.56
C LYS A 48 28.49 -6.26 10.56
N ILE A 49 28.86 -6.75 9.39
CA ILE A 49 29.48 -5.95 8.33
C ILE A 49 28.46 -4.95 7.76
N LEU A 50 27.20 -5.37 7.62
CA LEU A 50 26.14 -4.47 7.14
C LEU A 50 25.84 -3.34 8.13
N LYS A 51 25.94 -3.56 9.44
CA LYS A 51 25.86 -2.49 10.46
C LYS A 51 27.00 -1.50 10.29
N ASP A 52 28.22 -1.97 10.02
CA ASP A 52 29.36 -1.10 9.70
C ASP A 52 29.14 -0.31 8.40
N LEU A 53 28.21 -0.74 7.54
CA LEU A 53 27.83 -0.04 6.31
C LEU A 53 26.57 0.85 6.45
N GLY A 54 25.91 0.84 7.61
CA GLY A 54 24.74 1.69 7.92
C GLY A 54 23.41 0.97 8.08
N LEU A 55 23.38 -0.37 8.08
CA LEU A 55 22.18 -1.16 8.42
C LEU A 55 21.67 -0.78 9.82
N GLN A 56 20.37 -0.53 9.92
CA GLN A 56 19.72 -0.20 11.18
C GLN A 56 18.99 -1.42 11.76
N ASP A 57 18.89 -1.52 13.08
CA ASP A 57 18.17 -2.63 13.72
C ASP A 57 16.65 -2.48 13.57
N MET A 58 16.14 -1.29 13.90
CA MET A 58 14.73 -0.91 13.79
C MET A 58 14.61 0.53 13.31
N LEU A 59 13.47 0.87 12.72
CA LEU A 59 13.15 2.24 12.36
C LEU A 59 13.02 3.10 13.64
N SER A 60 13.77 4.19 13.71
CA SER A 60 13.69 5.19 14.80
C SER A 60 13.07 6.48 14.28
N VAL A 61 12.49 7.30 15.18
CA VAL A 61 11.90 8.60 14.81
C VAL A 61 12.93 9.52 14.13
N ALA A 62 14.18 9.53 14.61
CA ALA A 62 15.27 10.28 13.99
C ALA A 62 15.56 9.80 12.56
N SER A 63 15.72 8.48 12.38
CA SER A 63 15.96 7.90 11.05
C SER A 63 14.82 8.12 10.06
N ALA A 64 13.58 8.14 10.55
CA ALA A 64 12.38 8.41 9.75
C ALA A 64 12.36 9.87 9.26
N LYS A 65 12.71 10.83 10.12
CA LYS A 65 12.86 12.25 9.75
C LYS A 65 13.98 12.45 8.73
N ASP A 66 15.14 11.82 8.95
CA ASP A 66 16.26 11.86 7.99
C ASP A 66 15.88 11.27 6.64
N LEU A 67 15.09 10.20 6.62
CA LEU A 67 14.60 9.60 5.39
C LEU A 67 13.70 10.59 4.64
N LEU A 68 12.75 11.25 5.30
CA LEU A 68 11.90 12.27 4.67
C LEU A 68 12.70 13.45 4.11
N LEU A 69 13.70 13.94 4.85
CA LEU A 69 14.60 15.02 4.40
C LEU A 69 15.42 14.60 3.17
N ASN A 70 15.98 13.39 3.18
CA ASN A 70 16.73 12.86 2.04
C ASN A 70 15.83 12.64 0.82
N LEU A 71 14.59 12.21 1.03
CA LEU A 71 13.60 12.06 -0.03
C LEU A 71 13.22 13.40 -0.64
N GLN A 72 13.02 14.44 0.17
CA GLN A 72 12.75 15.78 -0.33
C GLN A 72 13.91 16.30 -1.21
N LYS A 73 15.16 16.13 -0.74
CA LYS A 73 16.38 16.52 -1.47
C LYS A 73 16.50 15.78 -2.80
N ALA A 74 16.29 14.46 -2.81
CA ALA A 74 16.38 13.65 -4.01
C ALA A 74 15.22 13.89 -4.98
N SER A 75 14.02 14.19 -4.47
CA SER A 75 12.82 14.38 -5.31
C SER A 75 12.73 15.77 -5.93
N GLY A 76 13.48 16.77 -5.44
CA GLY A 76 13.54 18.11 -6.03
C GLY A 76 12.16 18.77 -6.25
N TYR A 77 11.23 18.61 -5.30
CA TYR A 77 9.82 19.07 -5.38
C TYR A 77 8.98 18.46 -6.51
N GLN A 78 9.40 17.33 -7.09
CA GLN A 78 8.58 16.57 -8.02
C GLN A 78 7.42 15.86 -7.31
N ARG A 79 6.40 15.50 -8.10
CA ARG A 79 5.22 14.78 -7.63
C ARG A 79 5.58 13.33 -7.35
N LEU A 80 5.26 12.85 -6.15
CA LEU A 80 5.39 11.46 -5.74
C LEU A 80 4.39 10.59 -6.50
N ASN A 81 4.82 9.38 -6.89
CA ASN A 81 3.88 8.38 -7.39
C ASN A 81 3.02 7.80 -6.23
N PRO A 82 1.94 7.04 -6.51
CA PRO A 82 1.06 6.51 -5.47
C PRO A 82 1.76 5.63 -4.42
N ASN A 83 2.78 4.86 -4.82
CA ASN A 83 3.53 4.00 -3.89
C ASN A 83 4.46 4.81 -2.99
N GLU A 84 5.09 5.84 -3.55
CA GLU A 84 5.95 6.79 -2.84
C GLU A 84 5.14 7.60 -1.83
N LEU A 85 3.98 8.12 -2.24
CA LEU A 85 3.06 8.85 -1.36
C LEU A 85 2.59 7.96 -0.19
N ARG A 86 2.16 6.72 -0.48
CA ARG A 86 1.78 5.75 0.55
C ARG A 86 2.90 5.55 1.57
N ALA A 87 4.13 5.31 1.10
CA ALA A 87 5.28 5.12 1.99
C ALA A 87 5.58 6.38 2.84
N VAL A 88 5.47 7.57 2.27
CA VAL A 88 5.61 8.85 3.02
C VAL A 88 4.57 8.98 4.11
N LEU A 89 3.30 8.68 3.82
CA LEU A 89 2.22 8.75 4.81
C LEU A 89 2.46 7.75 5.95
N GLU A 90 2.89 6.53 5.65
CA GLU A 90 3.26 5.51 6.66
C GLU A 90 4.41 5.98 7.55
N ILE A 91 5.43 6.64 6.98
CA ILE A 91 6.53 7.22 7.77
C ILE A 91 6.02 8.31 8.71
N LEU A 92 5.10 9.16 8.24
CA LEU A 92 4.51 10.22 9.07
C LEU A 92 3.67 9.66 10.21
N HIS A 93 2.88 8.62 9.96
CA HIS A 93 2.13 7.92 11.03
C HIS A 93 3.11 7.39 12.09
N PHE A 94 4.18 6.72 11.67
CA PHE A 94 5.21 6.20 12.57
C PHE A 94 5.88 7.30 13.42
N VAL A 95 6.22 8.43 12.80
CA VAL A 95 6.84 9.57 13.50
C VAL A 95 5.90 10.16 14.55
N CYS A 96 4.62 10.29 14.23
CA CYS A 96 3.61 10.83 15.14
C CYS A 96 3.32 9.89 16.32
N ASP A 97 3.14 8.59 16.07
CA ASP A 97 2.87 7.60 17.12
C ASP A 97 4.05 7.50 18.12
N GLY A 98 5.29 7.55 17.61
CA GLY A 98 6.49 7.56 18.46
C GLY A 98 6.66 8.85 19.28
N THR A 99 5.99 9.94 18.91
CA THR A 99 6.06 11.22 19.62
C THR A 99 5.04 11.26 20.76
N GLU A 100 3.85 10.68 20.58
CA GLU A 100 2.84 10.60 21.65
C GLU A 100 3.27 9.72 22.83
N ALA A 101 4.13 8.71 22.61
CA ALA A 101 4.67 7.85 23.68
C ALA A 101 5.69 8.56 24.60
N ASN A 102 6.29 9.67 24.15
CA ASN A 102 7.37 10.39 24.85
C ASN A 102 6.91 11.71 25.50
N MET A 103 5.63 11.78 25.90
CA MET A 103 4.95 12.93 26.53
C MET A 103 5.50 13.33 27.93
N SER A 104 6.81 13.55 28.05
CA SER A 104 7.46 14.14 29.22
C SER A 104 8.66 15.04 28.89
N GLY A 105 9.06 15.17 27.62
CA GLY A 105 10.07 16.14 27.16
C GLY A 105 9.44 17.21 26.27
N GLY A 106 9.73 18.48 26.54
CA GLY A 106 9.23 19.63 25.79
C GLY A 106 9.39 19.50 24.27
N PHE A 107 8.37 19.96 23.55
CA PHE A 107 8.23 19.86 22.10
C PHE A 107 9.25 20.73 21.35
N ASP A 108 10.39 20.16 20.96
CA ASP A 108 11.21 20.67 19.85
C ASP A 108 10.89 19.86 18.59
N LEU A 109 9.64 19.93 18.11
CA LEU A 109 9.37 19.70 16.69
C LEU A 109 9.73 21.00 15.95
N GLU A 110 11.01 21.35 15.99
CA GLU A 110 11.54 22.47 15.23
C GLU A 110 11.28 22.21 13.75
N SER A 111 10.28 22.92 13.22
CA SER A 111 10.31 23.65 11.95
C SER A 111 10.57 22.97 10.60
N ASP A 112 11.20 21.81 10.57
CA ASP A 112 11.76 21.16 9.39
C ASP A 112 11.08 19.83 9.05
N THR A 113 9.95 19.51 9.69
CA THR A 113 9.18 18.33 9.32
C THR A 113 8.66 18.46 7.89
N ILE A 114 8.96 17.44 7.08
CA ILE A 114 8.57 17.37 5.67
C ILE A 114 7.27 16.59 5.54
N ILE A 115 6.32 17.14 4.79
CA ILE A 115 5.01 16.55 4.54
C ILE A 115 4.65 16.61 3.05
N PRO A 116 3.74 15.75 2.57
CA PRO A 116 3.17 15.88 1.23
C PRO A 116 2.11 17.00 1.19
N ASP A 117 2.19 17.85 0.16
CA ASP A 117 1.11 18.78 -0.20
C ASP A 117 -0.02 18.10 -1.01
N ASP A 118 -1.07 18.85 -1.31
CA ASP A 118 -2.19 18.46 -2.18
C ASP A 118 -1.76 18.09 -3.61
N GLY A 119 -0.62 18.59 -4.06
CA GLY A 119 0.04 18.21 -5.31
C GLY A 119 0.83 16.89 -5.26
N CYS A 120 0.86 16.21 -4.11
CA CYS A 120 1.70 15.06 -3.77
C CYS A 120 3.21 15.36 -3.83
N ARG A 121 3.64 16.56 -3.41
CA ARG A 121 5.05 16.99 -3.37
C ARG A 121 5.53 17.15 -1.94
N LEU A 122 6.78 16.80 -1.69
CA LEU A 122 7.39 16.95 -0.36
C LEU A 122 7.79 18.40 -0.09
N VAL A 123 7.22 18.99 0.96
CA VAL A 123 7.41 20.38 1.36
C VAL A 123 7.51 20.49 2.89
N HIS A 124 8.03 21.61 3.39
CA HIS A 124 8.07 21.87 4.83
C HIS A 124 6.66 22.11 5.38
N ALA A 125 6.35 21.52 6.53
CA ALA A 125 5.05 21.64 7.22
C ALA A 125 4.61 23.10 7.43
N LYS A 126 5.54 24.02 7.69
CA LYS A 126 5.28 25.46 7.86
C LYS A 126 4.69 26.16 6.63
N LEU A 127 4.91 25.61 5.44
CA LEU A 127 4.44 26.18 4.18
C LEU A 127 3.02 25.74 3.83
N CYS A 128 2.47 24.76 4.56
CA CYS A 128 1.16 24.19 4.29
C CYS A 128 0.13 24.63 5.33
N VAL A 129 -1.13 24.52 4.93
CA VAL A 129 -2.30 24.76 5.76
C VAL A 129 -3.19 23.51 5.74
N CYS A 130 -3.62 23.08 6.92
CA CYS A 130 -4.56 21.96 7.07
C CYS A 130 -5.99 22.46 6.93
N ILE A 131 -6.80 21.79 6.12
CA ILE A 131 -8.24 22.07 6.03
C ILE A 131 -8.91 21.45 7.26
N ASP A 132 -9.27 22.29 8.22
CA ASP A 132 -10.02 21.88 9.40
C ASP A 132 -11.53 21.88 9.13
N SER A 133 -12.30 21.31 10.04
CA SER A 133 -13.76 21.21 9.92
C SER A 133 -14.44 22.56 9.70
N TYR A 134 -13.99 23.63 10.38
CA TYR A 134 -14.51 24.98 10.18
C TYR A 134 -14.06 25.56 8.82
N GLY A 135 -12.77 25.42 8.49
CA GLY A 135 -12.19 25.87 7.22
C GLY A 135 -12.85 25.31 5.96
N SER A 136 -13.30 24.05 6.01
CA SER A 136 -13.96 23.38 4.88
C SER A 136 -15.22 24.11 4.36
N ARG A 137 -15.87 24.93 5.20
CA ARG A 137 -17.17 25.59 4.92
C ARG A 137 -17.09 26.76 3.95
N TYR A 138 -15.92 27.40 3.86
CA TYR A 138 -15.70 28.57 3.03
C TYR A 138 -14.65 28.33 1.94
N LEU A 139 -14.19 27.09 1.75
CA LEU A 139 -13.16 26.74 0.77
C LEU A 139 -13.57 27.07 -0.68
N LYS A 140 -14.87 27.04 -0.99
CA LYS A 140 -15.41 27.47 -2.30
C LYS A 140 -15.48 28.99 -2.48
N CYS A 141 -15.38 29.74 -1.40
CA CYS A 141 -15.56 31.20 -1.36
C CYS A 141 -14.22 31.95 -1.27
N ILE A 142 -13.09 31.24 -1.31
CA ILE A 142 -11.76 31.82 -1.18
C ILE A 142 -10.86 31.45 -2.36
N GLU A 143 -9.96 32.36 -2.72
CA GLU A 143 -8.93 32.14 -3.71
C GLU A 143 -7.85 31.21 -3.12
N THR A 144 -7.85 29.95 -3.57
CA THR A 144 -6.93 28.93 -3.08
C THR A 144 -5.54 29.00 -3.71
N SER A 145 -5.34 29.79 -4.77
CA SER A 145 -4.06 29.91 -5.50
C SER A 145 -2.88 30.36 -4.64
N ARG A 146 -3.16 31.07 -3.54
CA ARG A 146 -2.18 31.63 -2.61
C ARG A 146 -1.91 30.74 -1.40
N LEU A 147 -2.67 29.67 -1.25
CA LEU A 147 -2.58 28.71 -0.16
C LEU A 147 -2.01 27.40 -0.68
N ARG A 148 -1.16 26.75 0.10
CA ARG A 148 -0.73 25.37 -0.15
C ARG A 148 -1.40 24.49 0.89
N PHE A 149 -2.16 23.50 0.44
CA PHE A 149 -2.83 22.58 1.33
C PHE A 149 -1.98 21.34 1.59
N VAL A 150 -2.17 20.76 2.77
CA VAL A 150 -1.68 19.42 3.09
C VAL A 150 -2.41 18.38 2.24
N HIS A 151 -1.76 17.26 1.94
CA HIS A 151 -2.40 16.15 1.25
C HIS A 151 -3.67 15.66 1.98
N PRO A 152 -4.80 15.41 1.29
CA PRO A 152 -6.06 15.01 1.91
C PRO A 152 -6.01 13.73 2.75
N ASP A 153 -5.14 12.79 2.37
CA ASP A 153 -4.96 11.52 3.09
C ASP A 153 -4.17 11.68 4.40
N LEU A 154 -3.69 12.88 4.75
CA LEU A 154 -3.09 13.14 6.06
C LEU A 154 -4.18 13.52 7.08
N PRO A 155 -4.41 12.71 8.13
CA PRO A 155 -5.45 13.00 9.12
C PRO A 155 -5.23 14.30 9.89
N GLU A 156 -6.32 14.97 10.29
CA GLU A 156 -6.27 16.22 11.08
C GLU A 156 -5.49 16.04 12.40
N ARG A 157 -5.61 14.87 13.05
CA ARG A 157 -4.83 14.54 14.26
C ARG A 157 -3.32 14.68 14.02
N LEU A 158 -2.83 14.13 12.91
CA LEU A 158 -1.40 14.23 12.58
C LEU A 158 -1.03 15.68 12.24
N CYS A 159 -1.92 16.43 11.59
CA CYS A 159 -1.66 17.84 11.30
C CYS A 159 -1.45 18.67 12.57
N VAL A 160 -2.21 18.38 13.63
CA VAL A 160 -2.05 19.01 14.95
C VAL A 160 -0.73 18.62 15.60
N VAL A 161 -0.38 17.32 15.62
CA VAL A 161 0.90 16.83 16.19
C VAL A 161 2.10 17.42 15.46
N LEU A 162 1.98 17.62 14.14
CA LEU A 162 3.02 18.19 13.28
C LEU A 162 3.09 19.72 13.35
N GLY A 163 2.21 20.39 14.12
CA GLY A 163 2.20 21.84 14.29
C GLY A 163 1.79 22.61 13.03
N ILE A 164 1.00 21.99 12.14
CA ILE A 164 0.51 22.62 10.92
C ILE A 164 -0.63 23.57 11.28
N LYS A 165 -0.61 24.79 10.73
CA LYS A 165 -1.68 25.78 10.96
C LYS A 165 -2.99 25.32 10.33
N LYS A 166 -4.11 25.55 11.01
CA LYS A 166 -5.43 25.29 10.45
C LYS A 166 -5.82 26.39 9.48
N LEU A 167 -6.65 26.07 8.49
CA LEU A 167 -7.20 27.06 7.57
C LEU A 167 -7.97 28.14 8.33
N SER A 168 -8.74 27.71 9.33
CA SER A 168 -9.44 28.60 10.26
C SER A 168 -8.57 29.52 11.08
N ASP A 169 -7.26 29.26 11.23
CA ASP A 169 -6.33 30.16 11.91
C ASP A 169 -5.79 31.25 10.96
N VAL A 170 -5.56 30.88 9.70
CA VAL A 170 -4.88 31.71 8.69
C VAL A 170 -5.86 32.60 7.93
N VAL A 171 -7.13 32.19 7.80
CA VAL A 171 -8.18 32.94 7.12
C VAL A 171 -9.19 33.45 8.14
N ILE A 172 -9.53 34.74 8.05
CA ILE A 172 -10.57 35.40 8.86
C ILE A 172 -11.69 35.86 7.95
N GLU A 173 -12.93 35.62 8.37
CA GLU A 173 -14.11 36.24 7.78
C GLU A 173 -14.43 37.56 8.51
N GLU A 174 -14.54 38.66 7.77
CA GLU A 174 -14.92 39.97 8.27
C GLU A 174 -16.18 40.48 7.56
N LEU A 175 -16.94 41.35 8.22
CA LEU A 175 -18.05 42.08 7.63
C LEU A 175 -17.50 43.26 6.79
N ASN A 176 -18.01 43.45 5.57
CA ASN A 176 -17.54 44.55 4.71
C ASN A 176 -17.97 45.93 5.24
N HIS A 177 -19.19 46.04 5.76
CA HIS A 177 -19.80 47.31 6.14
C HIS A 177 -20.71 47.15 7.38
N GLU A 178 -20.15 47.26 8.59
CA GLU A 178 -20.95 47.18 9.83
C GLU A 178 -22.10 48.21 9.90
N GLY A 179 -21.98 49.34 9.18
CA GLY A 179 -22.97 50.43 9.18
C GLY A 179 -24.24 50.23 8.35
N HIS A 180 -24.32 49.20 7.49
CA HIS A 180 -25.49 48.96 6.62
C HIS A 180 -26.37 47.77 7.05
N ILE A 181 -26.12 47.22 8.24
CA ILE A 181 -26.88 46.08 8.77
C ILE A 181 -28.27 46.54 9.21
N ARG A 182 -29.31 46.20 8.43
CA ARG A 182 -30.71 46.43 8.81
C ARG A 182 -31.25 45.23 9.56
N ASN A 183 -31.49 45.38 10.86
CA ASN A 183 -32.08 44.33 11.69
C ASN A 183 -33.55 44.09 11.33
N LEU A 184 -33.97 42.83 11.43
CA LEU A 184 -35.34 42.37 11.22
C LEU A 184 -35.83 41.67 12.49
N ASP A 185 -37.13 41.75 12.76
CA ASP A 185 -37.77 41.01 13.86
C ASP A 185 -38.26 39.62 13.40
N HIS A 186 -38.47 39.45 12.09
CA HIS A 186 -38.95 38.22 11.48
C HIS A 186 -38.29 38.00 10.11
N ILE A 187 -38.09 36.73 9.74
CA ILE A 187 -37.72 36.31 8.38
C ILE A 187 -38.79 35.32 7.91
N GLY A 188 -39.56 35.69 6.89
CA GLY A 188 -40.73 34.92 6.46
C GLY A 188 -41.74 34.77 7.59
N SER A 189 -42.10 33.52 7.95
CA SER A 189 -43.02 33.20 9.04
C SER A 189 -42.34 32.98 10.40
N VAL A 190 -41.01 33.08 10.48
CA VAL A 190 -40.23 32.78 11.69
C VAL A 190 -39.88 34.07 12.41
N SER A 191 -40.36 34.24 13.64
CA SER A 191 -39.99 35.38 14.47
C SER A 191 -38.71 35.11 15.26
N LEU A 192 -37.92 36.16 15.48
CA LEU A 192 -36.71 36.10 16.28
C LEU A 192 -37.02 35.77 17.76
N ALA A 193 -38.17 36.23 18.27
CA ALA A 193 -38.60 35.97 19.63
C ALA A 193 -38.87 34.47 19.85
N ASP A 194 -39.60 33.83 18.95
CA ASP A 194 -39.95 32.40 19.06
C ASP A 194 -38.70 31.52 19.06
N ILE A 195 -37.71 31.85 18.22
CA ILE A 195 -36.43 31.12 18.18
C ILE A 195 -35.66 31.28 19.49
N LYS A 196 -35.62 32.49 20.04
CA LYS A 196 -34.94 32.76 21.31
C LYS A 196 -35.60 32.01 22.46
N GLU A 197 -36.94 32.01 22.52
CA GLU A 197 -37.69 31.24 23.51
C GLU A 197 -37.42 29.74 23.38
N LYS A 198 -37.43 29.21 22.15
CA LYS A 198 -37.15 27.80 21.89
C LYS A 198 -35.74 27.39 22.29
N LEU A 199 -34.71 28.20 22.02
CA LEU A 199 -33.32 27.95 22.43
C LEU A 199 -33.15 27.95 23.97
N LEU A 200 -33.97 28.74 24.68
CA LEU A 200 -33.99 28.80 26.15
C LEU A 200 -34.84 27.69 26.78
N SER A 201 -35.65 26.98 26.00
CA SER A 201 -36.49 25.90 26.50
C SER A 201 -35.67 24.69 26.95
N ARG A 202 -35.99 24.19 28.15
CA ARG A 202 -35.34 23.00 28.72
C ARG A 202 -35.56 21.76 27.87
N SER A 203 -36.75 21.57 27.31
CA SER A 203 -37.05 20.41 26.46
C SER A 203 -36.19 20.38 25.19
N PHE A 204 -35.92 21.56 24.60
CA PHE A 204 -35.06 21.69 23.44
C PHE A 204 -33.59 21.42 23.80
N GLN A 205 -33.10 21.99 24.92
CA GLN A 205 -31.74 21.75 25.40
C GLN A 205 -31.47 20.26 25.71
N ASP A 206 -32.45 19.58 26.33
CA ASP A 206 -32.39 18.13 26.60
C ASP A 206 -32.38 17.31 25.30
N ALA A 207 -33.17 17.70 24.29
CA ALA A 207 -33.18 17.05 22.99
C ALA A 207 -31.85 17.22 22.24
N VAL A 208 -31.28 18.43 22.23
CA VAL A 208 -29.96 18.68 21.61
C VAL A 208 -28.86 17.90 22.34
N TRP A 209 -28.91 17.82 23.67
CA TRP A 209 -27.99 17.00 24.46
C TRP A 209 -28.06 15.51 24.11
N SER A 210 -29.28 14.96 24.03
CA SER A 210 -29.51 13.56 23.64
C SER A 210 -28.95 13.27 22.24
N LEU A 211 -29.20 14.18 21.30
CA LEU A 211 -28.68 14.10 19.94
C LEU A 211 -27.15 14.13 19.92
N LEU A 212 -26.51 15.04 20.65
CA LEU A 212 -25.05 15.14 20.71
C LEU A 212 -24.41 13.91 21.35
N ASN A 213 -24.96 13.39 22.44
CA ASN A 213 -24.46 12.15 23.07
C ASN A 213 -24.56 10.96 22.12
N SER A 214 -25.62 10.88 21.32
CA SER A 214 -25.74 9.83 20.32
C SER A 214 -24.69 9.94 19.21
N LEU A 215 -24.31 11.17 18.84
CA LEU A 215 -23.27 11.46 17.83
C LEU A 215 -21.84 11.41 18.38
N ALA A 216 -21.66 11.49 19.71
CA ALA A 216 -20.36 11.52 20.37
C ALA A 216 -19.55 10.23 20.09
N THR A 217 -20.24 9.11 19.83
CA THR A 217 -19.63 7.86 19.37
C THR A 217 -18.95 7.97 18.00
N TYR A 218 -19.38 8.91 17.14
CA TYR A 218 -18.89 9.07 15.76
C TYR A 218 -18.01 10.33 15.59
N VAL A 219 -18.21 11.36 16.42
CA VAL A 219 -17.52 12.64 16.32
C VAL A 219 -16.74 12.90 17.61
N PRO A 220 -15.41 12.68 17.62
CA PRO A 220 -14.59 12.79 18.82
C PRO A 220 -14.59 14.18 19.47
N THR A 221 -14.77 15.24 18.69
CA THR A 221 -14.83 16.63 19.20
C THR A 221 -16.04 16.89 20.10
N ILE A 222 -17.12 16.10 19.96
CA ILE A 222 -18.35 16.24 20.74
C ILE A 222 -18.24 15.57 22.12
N ASN A 223 -17.29 14.62 22.30
CA ASN A 223 -17.12 13.87 23.57
C ASN A 223 -16.73 14.73 24.77
N ASN A 224 -16.19 15.93 24.56
CA ASN A 224 -15.73 16.81 25.64
C ASN A 224 -16.80 17.80 26.12
N LEU A 225 -18.00 17.82 25.51
CA LEU A 225 -19.06 18.75 25.88
C LEU A 225 -19.84 18.25 27.10
N THR A 226 -20.02 19.13 28.07
CA THR A 226 -20.90 18.89 29.22
C THR A 226 -22.28 19.47 28.97
N PHE A 227 -23.31 18.91 29.60
CA PHE A 227 -24.67 19.46 29.52
C PHE A 227 -24.72 20.96 29.85
N GLY A 228 -24.00 21.40 30.89
CA GLY A 228 -23.91 22.80 31.27
C GLY A 228 -23.25 23.69 30.20
N SER A 229 -22.23 23.19 29.50
CA SER A 229 -21.60 23.92 28.40
C SER A 229 -22.56 24.14 27.23
N ILE A 230 -23.38 23.14 26.90
CA ILE A 230 -24.38 23.22 25.82
C ILE A 230 -25.47 24.22 26.17
N GLN A 231 -25.98 24.16 27.40
CA GLN A 231 -26.95 25.13 27.88
C GLN A 231 -26.40 26.56 27.78
N SER A 232 -25.19 26.82 28.29
CA SER A 232 -24.57 28.14 28.23
C SER A 232 -24.33 28.63 26.79
N SER A 233 -24.02 27.70 25.87
CA SER A 233 -23.82 27.99 24.45
C SER A 233 -25.14 28.38 23.78
N LEU A 234 -26.21 27.61 24.00
CA LEU A 234 -27.55 27.90 23.48
C LEU A 234 -28.12 29.21 24.04
N GLU A 235 -27.90 29.49 25.32
CA GLU A 235 -28.25 30.78 25.93
C GLU A 235 -27.46 31.95 25.30
N THR A 236 -26.19 31.72 24.94
CA THR A 236 -25.36 32.72 24.25
C THR A 236 -25.89 32.98 22.84
N VAL A 237 -26.30 31.93 22.11
CA VAL A 237 -26.97 32.07 20.81
C VAL A 237 -28.26 32.88 20.97
N ALA A 238 -29.12 32.53 21.92
CA ALA A 238 -30.38 33.24 22.15
C ALA A 238 -30.17 34.73 22.46
N LYS A 239 -29.14 35.08 23.25
CA LYS A 239 -28.83 36.48 23.59
C LYS A 239 -28.32 37.27 22.40
N LYS A 240 -27.45 36.67 21.57
CA LYS A 240 -26.67 37.39 20.54
C LYS A 240 -27.20 37.24 19.11
N LEU A 241 -28.15 36.33 18.87
CA LEU A 241 -28.78 36.14 17.57
C LEU A 241 -29.57 37.37 17.15
N GLN A 242 -29.30 37.83 15.92
CA GLN A 242 -30.01 38.92 15.25
C GLN A 242 -30.35 38.51 13.81
N PHE A 243 -31.57 38.83 13.37
CA PHE A 243 -31.95 38.72 11.98
C PHE A 243 -31.63 40.01 11.25
N VAL A 244 -31.14 39.90 10.04
CA VAL A 244 -30.73 41.04 9.22
C VAL A 244 -31.23 40.86 7.80
N LYS A 245 -31.38 41.96 7.06
CA LYS A 245 -31.81 41.87 5.67
C LYS A 245 -30.79 41.14 4.81
N CYS A 246 -29.56 41.65 4.73
CA CYS A 246 -28.51 41.12 3.86
C CYS A 246 -27.14 41.19 4.54
N LEU A 247 -26.28 40.19 4.28
CA LEU A 247 -24.93 40.08 4.84
C LEU A 247 -23.89 40.00 3.73
N HIS A 248 -22.91 40.89 3.80
CA HIS A 248 -21.76 40.92 2.92
C HIS A 248 -20.49 40.70 3.74
N THR A 249 -19.73 39.67 3.38
CA THR A 249 -18.49 39.29 4.07
C THR A 249 -17.32 39.21 3.11
N ARG A 250 -16.11 39.35 3.65
CA ARG A 250 -14.84 39.12 2.94
C ARG A 250 -13.95 38.19 3.74
N PHE A 251 -13.09 37.47 3.04
CA PHE A 251 -12.08 36.60 3.60
C PHE A 251 -10.69 37.22 3.49
N LEU A 252 -10.04 37.43 4.63
CA LEU A 252 -8.70 37.99 4.71
C LEU A 252 -7.67 36.91 5.07
N LEU A 253 -6.57 36.88 4.32
CA LEU A 253 -5.43 36.02 4.56
C LEU A 253 -4.41 36.70 5.49
N LEU A 254 -4.22 36.13 6.67
CA LEU A 254 -3.23 36.59 7.64
C LEU A 254 -1.79 36.12 7.31
N PRO A 255 -0.74 36.85 7.77
CA PRO A 255 -0.79 38.09 8.57
C PRO A 255 -0.91 39.37 7.73
N LYS A 256 -0.80 39.28 6.40
CA LYS A 256 -0.77 40.44 5.50
C LYS A 256 -2.15 41.08 5.25
N ALA A 257 -3.22 40.49 5.81
CA ALA A 257 -4.62 40.91 5.62
C ALA A 257 -4.98 41.08 4.12
N ILE A 258 -4.54 40.13 3.30
CA ILE A 258 -4.82 40.15 1.85
C ILE A 258 -6.23 39.62 1.63
N ASP A 259 -7.07 40.38 0.93
CA ASP A 259 -8.39 39.91 0.51
C ASP A 259 -8.26 38.77 -0.50
N ILE A 260 -8.82 37.61 -0.17
CA ILE A 260 -8.86 36.40 -0.99
C ILE A 260 -10.30 36.00 -1.32
N THR A 261 -11.27 36.90 -1.19
CA THR A 261 -12.69 36.60 -1.41
C THR A 261 -12.95 36.29 -2.88
N LEU A 262 -13.54 35.12 -3.15
CA LEU A 262 -14.12 34.80 -4.46
C LEU A 262 -15.62 35.08 -4.41
N ALA A 263 -16.04 36.20 -5.00
CA ALA A 263 -17.45 36.44 -5.31
C ALA A 263 -17.90 35.39 -6.34
N ALA A 264 -18.60 34.36 -5.88
CA ALA A 264 -19.04 33.27 -6.74
C ALA A 264 -19.97 33.82 -7.83
N ARG A 265 -19.58 33.72 -9.10
CA ARG A 265 -20.43 34.10 -10.25
C ARG A 265 -21.70 33.26 -10.35
N ASP A 266 -21.70 32.07 -9.73
CA ASP A 266 -22.81 31.11 -9.65
C ASP A 266 -23.39 31.03 -8.22
N SER A 267 -23.44 32.15 -7.48
CA SER A 267 -24.07 32.14 -6.17
C SER A 267 -25.57 31.86 -6.30
N LEU A 268 -26.05 30.79 -5.65
CA LEU A 268 -27.48 30.47 -5.59
C LEU A 268 -28.29 31.60 -4.91
N ILE A 269 -27.65 32.33 -4.00
CA ILE A 269 -28.26 33.43 -3.23
C ILE A 269 -28.59 34.59 -4.20
N PRO A 270 -29.86 35.03 -4.27
CA PRO A 270 -30.24 36.20 -5.06
C PRO A 270 -29.52 37.44 -4.55
N VAL A 271 -28.95 38.19 -5.49
CA VAL A 271 -28.21 39.41 -5.22
C VAL A 271 -29.16 40.46 -4.61
N CYS A 272 -28.92 40.82 -3.35
CA CYS A 272 -29.74 41.80 -2.62
C CYS A 272 -29.55 43.26 -3.08
N ASP A 273 -28.38 43.62 -3.60
CA ASP A 273 -28.00 44.95 -4.11
C ASP A 273 -27.10 44.80 -5.35
N ASP A 274 -27.12 45.74 -6.33
CA ASP A 274 -26.40 45.71 -7.64
C ASP A 274 -24.85 45.52 -7.60
N GLY A 275 -24.26 45.24 -6.42
CA GLY A 275 -22.83 45.03 -6.21
C GLY A 275 -22.38 43.57 -6.36
N PHE A 276 -21.12 43.38 -6.78
CA PHE A 276 -20.45 42.08 -6.88
C PHE A 276 -19.89 41.59 -5.52
N GLU A 277 -20.49 41.96 -4.40
CA GLU A 277 -20.00 41.59 -3.06
C GLU A 277 -20.40 40.16 -2.69
N HIS A 278 -19.53 39.46 -1.96
CA HIS A 278 -19.79 38.09 -1.52
C HIS A 278 -20.89 38.06 -0.44
N GLN A 279 -22.03 37.46 -0.78
CA GLN A 279 -23.20 37.37 0.10
C GLN A 279 -23.23 36.07 0.90
N ARG A 280 -23.62 36.18 2.16
CA ARG A 280 -23.77 35.05 3.10
C ARG A 280 -25.16 35.05 3.72
N LEU A 281 -25.64 33.85 4.09
CA LEU A 281 -26.90 33.69 4.83
C LEU A 281 -26.73 33.81 6.34
N TYR A 282 -25.50 33.71 6.84
CA TYR A 282 -25.18 33.87 8.26
C TYR A 282 -23.74 34.34 8.43
N PHE A 283 -23.46 34.99 9.56
CA PHE A 283 -22.13 35.40 9.97
C PHE A 283 -21.95 35.16 11.47
N LEU A 284 -20.82 34.57 11.83
CA LEU A 284 -20.40 34.32 13.21
C LEU A 284 -19.01 34.90 13.40
N ASN A 285 -18.88 35.86 14.32
CA ASN A 285 -17.57 36.37 14.69
C ASN A 285 -16.76 35.32 15.49
N ARG A 286 -15.43 35.33 15.38
CA ARG A 286 -14.52 34.45 16.15
C ARG A 286 -14.68 34.58 17.68
N SER A 287 -15.04 35.76 18.18
CA SER A 287 -15.33 35.98 19.60
C SER A 287 -16.78 35.64 19.99
N GLU A 288 -17.56 35.11 19.03
CA GLU A 288 -18.98 34.80 19.15
C GLU A 288 -19.80 35.99 19.69
N THR A 289 -19.36 37.23 19.45
CA THR A 289 -20.06 38.43 19.94
C THR A 289 -21.24 38.81 19.05
N HIS A 290 -21.16 38.49 17.76
CA HIS A 290 -22.17 38.80 16.76
C HIS A 290 -22.57 37.52 16.04
N ILE A 291 -23.87 37.20 16.09
CA ILE A 291 -24.48 36.06 15.39
C ILE A 291 -25.59 36.63 14.52
N LEU A 292 -25.32 36.74 13.23
CA LEU A 292 -26.24 37.37 12.28
C LEU A 292 -26.77 36.30 11.33
N VAL A 293 -28.08 36.33 11.06
CA VAL A 293 -28.74 35.50 10.05
C VAL A 293 -29.46 36.42 9.06
N ALA A 294 -29.12 36.29 7.78
CA ALA A 294 -29.71 37.08 6.71
C ALA A 294 -31.04 36.48 6.23
N GLU A 295 -31.81 37.28 5.51
CA GLU A 295 -33.00 36.84 4.80
C GLU A 295 -32.65 35.72 3.80
N THR A 296 -33.36 34.60 3.87
CA THR A 296 -33.11 33.45 3.00
C THR A 296 -33.98 33.52 1.74
N PRO A 297 -33.48 33.06 0.58
CA PRO A 297 -34.33 32.88 -0.58
C PRO A 297 -35.37 31.79 -0.33
N GLY A 298 -36.53 31.86 -1.02
CA GLY A 298 -37.71 31.04 -0.72
C GLY A 298 -37.55 29.52 -0.83
N TYR A 299 -36.41 29.02 -1.33
CA TYR A 299 -36.09 27.60 -1.40
C TYR A 299 -35.11 27.13 -0.29
N ILE A 300 -34.67 28.03 0.61
CA ILE A 300 -33.84 27.71 1.78
C ILE A 300 -34.62 28.07 3.06
N SER A 301 -34.79 27.10 3.95
CA SER A 301 -35.40 27.33 5.26
C SER A 301 -34.48 28.13 6.18
N VAL A 302 -35.03 29.18 6.81
CA VAL A 302 -34.33 29.96 7.84
C VAL A 302 -33.92 29.08 9.02
N LEU A 303 -34.75 28.09 9.37
CA LEU A 303 -34.49 27.17 10.47
C LEU A 303 -33.29 26.26 10.20
N ASP A 304 -33.04 25.91 8.93
CA ASP A 304 -31.84 25.15 8.56
C ASP A 304 -30.58 26.01 8.70
N VAL A 305 -30.68 27.31 8.38
CA VAL A 305 -29.58 28.27 8.61
C VAL A 305 -29.32 28.46 10.11
N ILE A 306 -30.36 28.58 10.93
CA ILE A 306 -30.24 28.65 12.39
C ILE A 306 -29.64 27.34 12.94
N ALA A 307 -30.05 26.18 12.41
CA ALA A 307 -29.48 24.90 12.79
C ALA A 307 -27.98 24.83 12.48
N ILE A 308 -27.55 25.34 11.32
CA ILE A 308 -26.13 25.47 10.99
C ILE A 308 -25.42 26.34 12.05
N VAL A 309 -25.96 27.53 12.34
CA VAL A 309 -25.39 28.48 13.33
C VAL A 309 -25.24 27.84 14.71
N VAL A 310 -26.31 27.23 15.23
CA VAL A 310 -26.32 26.53 16.51
C VAL A 310 -25.26 25.41 16.51
N SER A 311 -25.17 24.66 15.42
CA SER A 311 -24.16 23.60 15.29
C SER A 311 -22.73 24.15 15.33
N GLN A 312 -22.48 25.36 14.82
CA GLN A 312 -21.15 25.97 14.85
C GLN A 312 -20.75 26.37 16.27
N VAL A 313 -21.65 27.02 17.00
CA VAL A 313 -21.41 27.45 18.39
C VAL A 313 -21.24 26.25 19.31
N LEU A 314 -21.92 25.15 19.03
CA LEU A 314 -21.74 23.87 19.75
C LEU A 314 -20.46 23.11 19.32
N GLY A 315 -19.64 23.65 18.41
CA GLY A 315 -18.40 23.03 17.97
C GLY A 315 -18.57 21.77 17.11
N SER A 316 -19.77 21.54 16.55
CA SER A 316 -20.01 20.41 15.67
C SER A 316 -19.38 20.67 14.29
N PRO A 317 -18.62 19.71 13.72
CA PRO A 317 -18.03 19.85 12.39
C PRO A 317 -19.09 19.84 11.28
N ILE A 318 -20.23 19.17 11.53
CA ILE A 318 -21.33 18.97 10.58
C ILE A 318 -22.58 19.70 11.11
N PRO A 319 -23.44 20.28 10.25
CA PRO A 319 -24.74 20.78 10.67
C PRO A 319 -25.56 19.67 11.36
N LEU A 320 -25.91 19.88 12.62
CA LEU A 320 -26.77 18.99 13.39
C LEU A 320 -28.19 19.08 12.84
N PRO A 321 -28.95 17.96 12.79
CA PRO A 321 -30.33 17.94 12.32
C PRO A 321 -31.30 18.51 13.38
N VAL A 322 -30.97 19.67 13.95
CA VAL A 322 -31.79 20.39 14.93
C VAL A 322 -32.81 21.31 14.27
N GLY A 323 -32.73 21.52 12.95
CA GLY A 323 -33.68 22.34 12.18
C GLY A 323 -35.13 21.89 12.38
N SER A 324 -35.37 20.58 12.36
CA SER A 324 -36.69 19.98 12.59
C SER A 324 -37.21 20.18 14.02
N LEU A 325 -36.32 20.29 15.02
CA LEU A 325 -36.71 20.50 16.41
C LEU A 325 -37.30 21.90 16.65
N PHE A 326 -36.99 22.88 15.80
CA PHE A 326 -37.61 24.20 15.88
C PHE A 326 -39.09 24.18 15.48
N PHE A 327 -39.57 23.15 14.78
CA PHE A 327 -41.00 22.98 14.47
C PHE A 327 -41.77 22.24 15.57
N CYS A 328 -41.08 21.67 16.56
CA CYS A 328 -41.73 20.88 17.60
C CYS A 328 -42.54 21.78 18.56
N PRO A 329 -43.76 21.39 18.93
CA PRO A 329 -44.50 22.08 19.99
C PRO A 329 -43.74 22.00 21.32
N GLU A 330 -43.93 23.00 22.18
CA GLU A 330 -43.25 23.10 23.48
C GLU A 330 -43.39 21.82 24.31
N GLY A 331 -42.28 21.35 24.88
CA GLY A 331 -42.25 20.16 25.74
C GLY A 331 -42.24 18.81 25.02
N SER A 332 -42.33 18.77 23.68
CA SER A 332 -42.37 17.52 22.90
C SER A 332 -41.07 17.13 22.19
N ASP A 333 -40.03 17.96 22.32
CA ASP A 333 -38.79 17.88 21.53
C ASP A 333 -38.06 16.53 21.68
N THR A 334 -37.93 16.03 22.91
CA THR A 334 -37.26 14.75 23.20
C THR A 334 -38.06 13.55 22.68
N VAL A 335 -39.39 13.60 22.80
CA VAL A 335 -40.29 12.55 22.30
C VAL A 335 -40.24 12.47 20.78
N ILE A 336 -40.23 13.62 20.11
CA ILE A 336 -40.15 13.68 18.64
C ILE A 336 -38.76 13.25 18.16
N LEU A 337 -37.69 13.62 18.87
CA LEU A 337 -36.33 13.16 18.59
C LEU A 337 -36.25 11.62 18.60
N ASP A 338 -36.81 10.98 19.64
CA ASP A 338 -36.84 9.53 19.77
C ASP A 338 -37.66 8.86 18.66
N MET A 339 -38.77 9.48 18.24
CA MET A 339 -39.60 9.01 17.13
C MET A 339 -38.89 9.12 15.77
N LEU A 340 -38.17 10.23 15.54
CA LEU A 340 -37.48 10.49 14.27
C LEU A 340 -36.16 9.70 14.13
N LYS A 341 -35.65 9.13 15.23
CA LYS A 341 -34.39 8.35 15.25
C LYS A 341 -33.22 9.06 14.56
N LEU A 342 -33.14 10.39 14.68
CA LEU A 342 -32.12 11.24 14.05
C LEU A 342 -30.69 10.85 14.45
N SER A 343 -30.55 10.05 15.50
CA SER A 343 -29.33 9.46 16.07
C SER A 343 -28.69 8.30 15.29
N THR A 344 -29.33 7.75 14.27
CA THR A 344 -28.96 6.41 13.72
C THR A 344 -28.28 6.39 12.36
N CYS A 345 -27.87 7.55 11.81
CA CYS A 345 -27.23 7.56 10.50
C CYS A 345 -25.77 7.08 10.61
N LYS A 346 -25.56 5.76 10.54
CA LYS A 346 -24.31 5.13 10.13
C LYS A 346 -23.99 5.61 8.71
N ARG A 347 -23.45 6.81 8.55
CA ARG A 347 -22.56 7.05 7.43
C ARG A 347 -21.25 6.50 7.90
N ASP A 348 -20.91 5.34 7.36
CA ASP A 348 -19.57 4.80 7.40
C ASP A 348 -18.63 5.90 6.91
N PHE A 349 -18.07 6.67 7.85
CA PHE A 349 -16.80 7.37 7.65
C PHE A 349 -15.73 6.26 7.63
N GLU A 350 -15.85 5.37 6.64
CA GLU A 350 -14.81 4.43 6.31
C GLU A 350 -13.57 5.27 6.04
N ALA A 351 -12.57 5.04 6.89
CA ALA A 351 -11.25 5.65 6.80
C ALA A 351 -10.83 5.68 5.33
N VAL A 352 -10.68 6.91 4.81
CA VAL A 352 -10.27 7.26 3.46
C VAL A 352 -8.83 6.78 3.23
N SER A 353 -8.67 5.46 3.12
CA SER A 353 -7.39 4.80 2.91
C SER A 353 -7.43 3.87 1.69
N ASN A 354 -8.59 3.70 1.07
CA ASN A 354 -8.82 2.87 -0.13
C ASN A 354 -9.21 3.67 -1.39
N GLY A 355 -9.11 5.00 -1.36
CA GLY A 355 -9.77 5.90 -2.31
C GLY A 355 -9.29 5.85 -3.77
N LEU A 356 -8.19 5.18 -4.09
CA LEU A 356 -7.67 5.08 -5.46
C LEU A 356 -8.10 3.79 -6.18
N VAL A 357 -8.24 2.68 -5.45
CA VAL A 357 -8.48 1.35 -6.03
C VAL A 357 -9.78 1.34 -6.83
N GLY A 358 -9.72 0.87 -8.08
CA GLY A 358 -10.83 0.79 -9.01
C GLY A 358 -11.11 2.06 -9.83
N LYS A 359 -10.51 3.21 -9.48
CA LYS A 359 -10.66 4.45 -10.26
C LYS A 359 -9.76 4.45 -11.49
N GLU A 360 -10.17 5.21 -12.52
CA GLU A 360 -9.31 5.49 -13.68
C GLU A 360 -8.03 6.23 -13.25
N ILE A 361 -6.91 5.90 -13.89
CA ILE A 361 -5.64 6.53 -13.60
C ILE A 361 -5.66 8.00 -13.99
N LEU A 362 -5.16 8.85 -13.08
CA LEU A 362 -4.98 10.26 -13.34
C LEU A 362 -3.96 10.47 -14.46
N SER A 363 -4.21 11.41 -15.36
CA SER A 363 -3.31 11.71 -16.49
C SER A 363 -1.87 12.01 -16.05
N LYS A 364 -1.69 12.58 -14.85
CA LYS A 364 -0.39 12.87 -14.25
C LYS A 364 0.37 11.58 -13.85
N ASP A 365 -0.34 10.60 -13.32
CA ASP A 365 0.26 9.33 -12.88
C ASP A 365 0.48 8.38 -14.07
N ALA A 366 -0.33 8.51 -15.12
CA ALA A 366 -0.17 7.77 -16.39
C ALA A 366 1.23 7.96 -17.00
N LEU A 367 1.84 9.15 -16.86
CA LEU A 367 3.20 9.47 -17.33
C LEU A 367 4.31 8.70 -16.59
N ARG A 368 3.97 8.08 -15.45
CA ARG A 368 4.90 7.28 -14.63
C ARG A 368 4.63 5.79 -14.76
N VAL A 369 3.62 5.38 -15.53
CA VAL A 369 3.32 3.97 -15.74
C VAL A 369 4.42 3.34 -16.60
N GLN A 370 4.94 2.21 -16.15
CA GLN A 370 5.89 1.36 -16.88
C GLN A 370 5.35 -0.05 -17.03
N PHE A 371 5.68 -0.65 -18.16
CA PHE A 371 5.33 -2.03 -18.45
C PHE A 371 6.51 -2.96 -18.18
N HIS A 372 6.38 -3.81 -17.16
CA HIS A 372 7.39 -4.79 -16.76
C HIS A 372 6.69 -6.09 -16.32
N PRO A 373 6.20 -6.90 -17.26
CA PRO A 373 5.35 -8.05 -16.96
C PRO A 373 6.08 -9.22 -16.27
N LEU A 374 7.41 -9.19 -16.25
CA LEU A 374 8.27 -10.20 -15.63
C LEU A 374 8.70 -9.85 -14.20
N ARG A 375 8.42 -8.63 -13.73
CA ARG A 375 8.90 -8.20 -12.41
C ARG A 375 8.00 -8.80 -11.32
N PRO A 376 8.53 -9.26 -10.18
CA PRO A 376 7.71 -9.53 -9.00
C PRO A 376 6.95 -8.29 -8.50
N PHE A 377 5.81 -8.55 -7.85
CA PHE A 377 4.96 -7.55 -7.21
C PHE A 377 4.87 -7.82 -5.71
N TYR A 378 4.65 -6.79 -4.89
CA TYR A 378 4.68 -6.93 -3.43
C TYR A 378 3.34 -6.59 -2.79
N ARG A 379 3.10 -7.18 -1.63
CA ARG A 379 1.94 -6.91 -0.80
C ARG A 379 1.84 -5.42 -0.48
N GLY A 380 0.68 -4.84 -0.74
CA GLY A 380 0.37 -3.44 -0.54
C GLY A 380 0.80 -2.51 -1.68
N GLU A 381 1.44 -3.02 -2.73
CA GLU A 381 1.85 -2.21 -3.89
C GLU A 381 0.63 -1.78 -4.71
N ILE A 382 0.54 -0.49 -5.00
CA ILE A 382 -0.43 0.10 -5.92
C ILE A 382 0.10 -0.09 -7.34
N VAL A 383 -0.71 -0.72 -8.17
CA VAL A 383 -0.42 -1.03 -9.57
C VAL A 383 -1.45 -0.39 -10.48
N ALA A 384 -1.11 -0.29 -11.74
CA ALA A 384 -2.03 0.07 -12.81
C ALA A 384 -2.46 -1.23 -13.50
N PHE A 385 -3.73 -1.43 -13.80
CA PHE A 385 -4.17 -2.64 -14.51
C PHE A 385 -5.18 -2.33 -15.62
N ARG A 386 -5.27 -3.24 -16.58
CA ARG A 386 -6.23 -3.22 -17.69
C ARG A 386 -6.63 -4.64 -18.05
N ILE A 387 -7.93 -4.93 -18.09
CA ILE A 387 -8.41 -6.29 -18.38
C ILE A 387 -8.47 -6.53 -19.90
N GLN A 388 -8.93 -5.54 -20.68
CA GLN A 388 -9.01 -5.65 -22.14
C GLN A 388 -8.28 -4.51 -22.86
N ASN A 389 -7.65 -4.82 -24.00
CA ASN A 389 -7.02 -3.82 -24.85
C ASN A 389 -8.05 -2.78 -25.33
N GLY A 390 -7.79 -1.50 -25.06
CA GLY A 390 -8.69 -0.37 -25.36
C GLY A 390 -9.39 0.23 -24.13
N GLU A 391 -9.42 -0.49 -23.01
CA GLU A 391 -9.87 0.09 -21.73
C GLU A 391 -8.82 1.05 -21.17
N LYS A 392 -9.30 2.07 -20.45
CA LYS A 392 -8.42 2.95 -19.67
C LYS A 392 -7.83 2.17 -18.49
N LEU A 393 -6.58 2.49 -18.16
CA LEU A 393 -5.92 1.92 -16.99
C LEU A 393 -6.64 2.35 -15.71
N LYS A 394 -6.77 1.41 -14.77
CA LYS A 394 -7.33 1.64 -13.43
C LYS A 394 -6.29 1.33 -12.36
N TYR A 395 -6.42 1.96 -11.19
CA TYR A 395 -5.57 1.62 -10.04
C TYR A 395 -6.04 0.30 -9.42
N GLY A 396 -5.10 -0.58 -9.10
CA GLY A 396 -5.31 -1.80 -8.32
C GLY A 396 -4.31 -1.90 -7.19
N ARG A 397 -4.53 -2.82 -6.25
CA ARG A 397 -3.61 -3.09 -5.15
C ARG A 397 -3.26 -4.57 -5.10
N VAL A 398 -1.98 -4.87 -4.87
CA VAL A 398 -1.51 -6.25 -4.78
C VAL A 398 -1.65 -6.73 -3.32
N PRO A 399 -2.43 -7.79 -3.02
CA PRO A 399 -2.73 -8.20 -1.65
C PRO A 399 -1.62 -9.06 -1.01
N GLU A 400 -0.78 -9.72 -1.82
CA GLU A 400 0.22 -10.70 -1.40
C GLU A 400 1.51 -10.53 -2.21
N ASP A 401 2.66 -10.95 -1.68
CA ASP A 401 3.89 -10.97 -2.47
C ASP A 401 3.79 -12.01 -3.59
N VAL A 402 4.18 -11.63 -4.80
CA VAL A 402 4.12 -12.48 -5.99
C VAL A 402 5.44 -12.44 -6.74
N ARG A 403 6.05 -13.61 -6.99
CA ARG A 403 7.29 -13.74 -7.76
C ARG A 403 7.18 -14.82 -8.83
N PRO A 404 7.59 -14.54 -10.08
CA PRO A 404 7.66 -15.58 -11.11
C PRO A 404 8.72 -16.63 -10.77
N SER A 405 8.44 -17.89 -11.13
CA SER A 405 9.45 -18.96 -11.11
C SER A 405 10.51 -18.71 -12.19
N ALA A 406 11.73 -19.20 -11.98
CA ALA A 406 12.81 -19.01 -12.94
C ALA A 406 12.43 -19.59 -14.31
N GLY A 407 12.56 -18.78 -15.38
CA GLY A 407 12.18 -19.17 -16.74
C GLY A 407 10.69 -18.99 -17.09
N GLN A 408 9.84 -18.58 -16.14
CA GLN A 408 8.42 -18.33 -16.42
C GLN A 408 8.21 -16.98 -17.13
N ALA A 409 7.63 -17.02 -18.33
CA ALA A 409 7.42 -15.84 -19.17
C ALA A 409 6.24 -14.95 -18.72
N LEU A 410 5.09 -15.51 -18.32
CA LEU A 410 3.98 -14.74 -17.73
C LEU A 410 3.37 -15.54 -16.58
N TYR A 411 2.76 -14.85 -15.64
CA TYR A 411 2.12 -15.47 -14.48
C TYR A 411 0.85 -14.72 -14.09
N ARG A 412 0.01 -15.40 -13.31
CA ARG A 412 -1.20 -14.80 -12.73
C ARG A 412 -0.91 -14.25 -11.34
N LEU A 413 -1.38 -13.04 -11.09
CA LEU A 413 -1.34 -12.41 -9.77
C LEU A 413 -2.73 -11.96 -9.37
N LYS A 414 -3.00 -12.02 -8.07
CA LYS A 414 -4.20 -11.44 -7.48
C LYS A 414 -4.04 -9.93 -7.40
N VAL A 415 -5.03 -9.19 -7.86
CA VAL A 415 -5.09 -7.72 -7.77
C VAL A 415 -6.45 -7.33 -7.23
N GLU A 416 -6.46 -6.51 -6.19
CA GLU A 416 -7.66 -5.86 -5.68
C GLU A 416 -8.08 -4.80 -6.71
N THR A 417 -9.21 -5.03 -7.38
CA THR A 417 -9.73 -4.20 -8.47
C THR A 417 -10.77 -3.19 -7.99
N ALA A 418 -11.42 -3.46 -6.87
CA ALA A 418 -12.31 -2.56 -6.13
C ALA A 418 -12.22 -2.91 -4.64
N ALA A 419 -12.74 -2.05 -3.76
CA ALA A 419 -12.68 -2.25 -2.31
C ALA A 419 -13.16 -3.67 -1.92
N GLY A 420 -12.23 -4.52 -1.46
CA GLY A 420 -12.50 -5.90 -1.05
C GLY A 420 -12.72 -6.91 -2.19
N VAL A 421 -12.67 -6.50 -3.46
CA VAL A 421 -12.82 -7.38 -4.63
C VAL A 421 -11.45 -7.68 -5.21
N THR A 422 -11.06 -8.96 -5.18
CA THR A 422 -9.76 -9.42 -5.70
C THR A 422 -9.95 -10.33 -6.91
N GLU A 423 -9.28 -10.01 -8.02
CA GLU A 423 -9.34 -10.77 -9.26
C GLU A 423 -7.95 -11.32 -9.65
N SER A 424 -7.94 -12.45 -10.38
CA SER A 424 -6.70 -13.06 -10.88
C SER A 424 -6.38 -12.54 -12.27
N ILE A 425 -5.41 -11.63 -12.35
CA ILE A 425 -5.03 -10.88 -13.55
C ILE A 425 -3.68 -11.40 -14.08
N LEU A 426 -3.48 -11.38 -15.40
CA LEU A 426 -2.20 -11.73 -16.01
C LEU A 426 -1.15 -10.63 -15.77
N SER A 427 0.12 -10.99 -15.60
CA SER A 427 1.19 -10.01 -15.40
C SER A 427 1.39 -9.08 -16.61
N SER A 428 0.97 -9.47 -17.81
CA SER A 428 0.91 -8.62 -19.02
C SER A 428 -0.17 -7.54 -18.99
N GLN A 429 -1.15 -7.68 -18.10
CA GLN A 429 -2.26 -6.75 -17.90
C GLN A 429 -2.00 -5.79 -16.73
N VAL A 430 -0.87 -5.97 -16.03
CA VAL A 430 -0.48 -5.18 -14.87
C VAL A 430 0.76 -4.34 -15.19
N PHE A 431 0.67 -3.08 -14.84
CA PHE A 431 1.68 -2.06 -15.03
C PHE A 431 2.09 -1.50 -13.68
N SER A 432 3.31 -1.00 -13.61
CA SER A 432 3.89 -0.48 -12.37
C SER A 432 4.20 1.00 -12.48
N PHE A 433 4.40 1.67 -11.36
CA PHE A 433 4.78 3.08 -11.35
C PHE A 433 6.30 3.20 -11.22
N ARG A 434 6.92 3.97 -12.13
CA ARG A 434 8.34 4.33 -12.08
C ARG A 434 8.63 5.09 -10.79
N SER A 435 9.69 4.70 -10.09
CA SER A 435 10.19 5.42 -8.91
C SER A 435 11.43 6.23 -9.28
N MET A 436 11.51 7.44 -8.76
CA MET A 436 12.56 8.41 -9.13
C MET A 436 13.95 8.00 -8.64
N LEU A 437 14.03 7.32 -7.50
CA LEU A 437 15.30 6.95 -6.86
C LEU A 437 16.04 5.80 -7.56
N ALA A 438 15.43 5.20 -8.58
CA ALA A 438 16.05 4.14 -9.37
C ALA A 438 16.91 4.67 -10.53
N ASP A 439 16.69 5.91 -10.99
CA ASP A 439 17.37 6.45 -12.18
C ASP A 439 18.82 6.90 -11.92
N GLU A 440 19.24 7.13 -10.67
CA GLU A 440 20.64 7.47 -10.40
C GLU A 440 21.60 6.28 -10.60
N ALA A 441 21.10 5.05 -10.61
CA ALA A 441 21.92 3.84 -10.80
C ALA A 441 22.10 3.44 -12.27
N SER A 442 21.32 3.99 -13.20
CA SER A 442 21.31 3.61 -14.63
C SER A 442 22.10 4.56 -15.55
N THR A 443 22.59 5.70 -15.05
CA THR A 443 23.31 6.71 -15.86
C THR A 443 24.85 6.68 -15.77
N SER A 444 25.48 5.62 -15.25
CA SER A 444 26.94 5.50 -15.36
C SER A 444 27.33 4.79 -16.66
N THR A 445 27.64 5.60 -17.68
CA THR A 445 28.65 5.38 -18.75
C THR A 445 28.59 4.03 -19.49
N ILE A 446 28.08 4.07 -20.72
CA ILE A 446 28.49 3.14 -21.79
C ILE A 446 29.85 3.63 -22.29
N PRO A 447 30.96 2.88 -22.17
CA PRO A 447 32.12 3.12 -23.01
C PRO A 447 31.81 2.52 -24.38
N GLU A 448 31.72 3.40 -25.38
CA GLU A 448 31.95 3.03 -26.77
C GLU A 448 33.36 2.43 -26.85
N ASP A 449 33.46 1.15 -27.21
CA ASP A 449 34.53 0.64 -28.05
C ASP A 449 34.11 -0.76 -28.54
N ILE A 450 33.80 -0.80 -29.84
CA ILE A 450 33.65 -1.99 -30.64
C ILE A 450 35.07 -2.35 -31.08
N ASP A 451 35.57 -3.53 -30.70
CA ASP A 451 36.58 -4.20 -31.51
C ASP A 451 36.39 -5.71 -31.48
N GLU A 452 36.37 -6.26 -32.69
CA GLU A 452 36.17 -7.65 -33.06
C GLU A 452 37.41 -8.49 -32.75
N VAL A 453 37.28 -9.60 -32.01
CA VAL A 453 38.12 -10.79 -32.25
C VAL A 453 37.31 -12.05 -31.96
N ALA A 454 37.13 -12.85 -33.02
CA ALA A 454 36.52 -14.16 -33.02
C ALA A 454 37.47 -15.26 -32.48
N ASP A 455 36.83 -16.34 -32.01
CA ASP A 455 37.31 -17.73 -31.86
C ASP A 455 38.54 -18.04 -30.97
N ASN A 456 38.31 -18.85 -29.93
CA ASN A 456 38.74 -20.26 -29.95
C ASN A 456 38.28 -21.06 -28.70
N ILE A 457 37.87 -22.30 -28.97
CA ILE A 457 37.44 -23.35 -28.05
C ILE A 457 38.64 -23.96 -27.33
N SER A 458 38.52 -24.25 -26.03
CA SER A 458 39.08 -25.48 -25.44
C SER A 458 38.35 -25.89 -24.16
N HIS A 459 37.69 -27.04 -24.24
CA HIS A 459 37.33 -27.89 -23.11
C HIS A 459 38.58 -28.21 -22.28
N ASP A 460 38.46 -28.21 -20.95
CA ASP A 460 39.30 -29.08 -20.13
C ASP A 460 38.57 -29.53 -18.86
N GLU A 461 38.74 -30.80 -18.55
CA GLU A 461 38.01 -31.60 -17.55
C GLU A 461 38.54 -31.43 -16.11
N LEU A 462 37.62 -31.75 -15.19
CA LEU A 462 37.63 -31.95 -13.72
C LEU A 462 38.94 -32.45 -13.04
N PRO A 463 39.00 -32.42 -11.68
CA PRO A 463 38.61 -33.63 -10.96
C PRO A 463 37.78 -33.42 -9.67
N GLU A 464 36.78 -34.29 -9.53
CA GLU A 464 36.03 -34.60 -8.31
C GLU A 464 36.94 -35.14 -7.19
N THR A 465 36.68 -34.78 -5.93
CA THR A 465 36.75 -35.74 -4.81
C THR A 465 35.73 -35.43 -3.69
N SER A 466 35.27 -36.51 -3.05
CA SER A 466 34.54 -36.60 -1.76
C SER A 466 32.99 -36.69 -1.78
N ARG A 467 32.52 -37.86 -2.24
CA ARG A 467 31.26 -38.47 -1.80
C ARG A 467 31.29 -38.75 -0.28
N ARG A 468 30.38 -38.15 0.49
CA ARG A 468 29.92 -38.73 1.77
C ARG A 468 28.39 -38.73 1.85
N ARG A 469 27.83 -39.93 1.71
CA ARG A 469 26.43 -40.34 1.88
C ARG A 469 25.76 -39.64 3.07
N LYS A 470 24.60 -39.02 2.84
CA LYS A 470 23.53 -38.90 3.82
C LYS A 470 22.26 -39.49 3.22
N ASN A 471 21.87 -40.64 3.76
CA ASN A 471 20.54 -41.21 3.56
C ASN A 471 19.52 -40.27 4.22
N LYS A 472 18.71 -39.59 3.42
CA LYS A 472 17.44 -39.02 3.83
C LYS A 472 16.44 -39.27 2.71
N THR A 473 15.50 -40.17 2.95
CA THR A 473 14.20 -40.20 2.30
C THR A 473 13.64 -38.78 2.32
N SER A 474 13.73 -38.11 1.17
CA SER A 474 13.19 -36.78 0.94
C SER A 474 12.19 -36.93 -0.20
N GLN A 475 10.92 -36.86 0.18
CA GLN A 475 9.86 -36.50 -0.77
C GLN A 475 10.29 -35.22 -1.49
N PRO A 476 10.15 -35.12 -2.82
CA PRO A 476 10.64 -33.97 -3.56
C PRO A 476 9.88 -32.72 -3.14
N GLN A 477 10.64 -31.67 -2.78
CA GLN A 477 10.19 -30.31 -2.50
C GLN A 477 9.71 -29.61 -3.80
N LEU A 478 8.83 -30.25 -4.58
CA LEU A 478 8.27 -29.68 -5.82
C LEU A 478 7.04 -28.77 -5.54
N SER A 479 6.58 -28.72 -4.29
CA SER A 479 5.29 -28.11 -3.93
C SER A 479 5.33 -26.62 -3.58
N LYS A 480 6.51 -25.97 -3.58
CA LYS A 480 6.62 -24.51 -3.37
C LYS A 480 6.83 -23.68 -4.64
N GLU A 481 7.26 -24.29 -5.75
CA GLU A 481 7.51 -23.57 -7.02
C GLU A 481 6.26 -23.38 -7.90
N LEU A 482 5.11 -23.92 -7.48
CA LEU A 482 3.84 -23.91 -8.24
C LEU A 482 2.80 -22.93 -7.68
N GLN A 483 3.16 -21.97 -6.82
CA GLN A 483 2.18 -21.12 -6.12
C GLN A 483 1.52 -20.04 -7.00
N TYR A 484 2.12 -19.67 -8.14
CA TYR A 484 1.56 -18.64 -9.04
C TYR A 484 1.21 -19.29 -10.38
N GLY A 485 -0.08 -19.24 -10.72
CA GLY A 485 -0.69 -20.11 -11.74
C GLY A 485 0.06 -20.19 -13.07
N ARG A 486 0.18 -21.42 -13.60
CA ARG A 486 0.75 -21.73 -14.92
C ARG A 486 -0.15 -21.11 -16.00
N VAL A 487 0.43 -20.29 -16.87
CA VAL A 487 -0.27 -19.70 -18.02
C VAL A 487 -0.21 -20.70 -19.17
N SER A 488 -1.34 -20.97 -19.83
CA SER A 488 -1.36 -21.91 -20.96
C SER A 488 -0.65 -21.32 -22.18
N ALA A 489 -0.15 -22.18 -23.08
CA ALA A 489 0.48 -21.75 -24.33
C ALA A 489 -0.44 -20.84 -25.17
N ALA A 490 -1.75 -21.09 -25.17
CA ALA A 490 -2.73 -20.25 -25.88
C ALA A 490 -2.86 -18.85 -25.25
N GLU A 491 -2.95 -18.77 -23.92
CA GLU A 491 -3.01 -17.49 -23.20
C GLU A 491 -1.71 -16.70 -23.33
N LEU A 492 -0.56 -17.37 -23.30
CA LEU A 492 0.75 -16.72 -23.49
C LEU A 492 0.84 -16.07 -24.87
N VAL A 493 0.46 -16.81 -25.91
CA VAL A 493 0.47 -16.34 -27.30
C VAL A 493 -0.53 -15.19 -27.50
N GLN A 494 -1.70 -15.27 -26.88
CA GLN A 494 -2.69 -14.19 -26.89
C GLN A 494 -2.15 -12.93 -26.19
N ALA A 495 -1.55 -13.06 -25.02
CA ALA A 495 -0.93 -11.94 -24.30
C ALA A 495 0.22 -11.31 -25.11
N VAL A 496 1.05 -12.12 -25.78
CA VAL A 496 2.11 -11.63 -26.67
C VAL A 496 1.53 -10.87 -27.86
N HIS A 497 0.47 -11.37 -28.47
CA HIS A 497 -0.23 -10.66 -29.54
C HIS A 497 -0.81 -9.31 -29.04
N GLU A 498 -1.40 -9.28 -27.84
CA GLU A 498 -1.93 -8.06 -27.23
C GLU A 498 -0.83 -7.04 -26.90
N MET A 499 0.34 -7.49 -26.43
CA MET A 499 1.49 -6.62 -26.18
C MET A 499 2.08 -6.04 -27.47
N LEU A 500 2.25 -6.88 -28.49
CA LEU A 500 2.79 -6.45 -29.80
C LEU A 500 1.83 -5.51 -30.52
N SER A 501 0.53 -5.80 -30.51
CA SER A 501 -0.48 -4.93 -31.10
C SER A 501 -0.53 -3.55 -30.43
N ALA A 502 -0.38 -3.50 -29.10
CA ALA A 502 -0.25 -2.24 -28.37
C ALA A 502 1.01 -1.44 -28.76
N ALA A 503 2.07 -2.13 -29.20
CA ALA A 503 3.28 -1.51 -29.74
C ALA A 503 3.19 -1.19 -31.26
N GLY A 504 2.02 -1.39 -31.87
CA GLY A 504 1.79 -1.16 -33.31
C GLY A 504 2.26 -2.29 -34.22
N VAL A 505 2.59 -3.46 -33.68
CA VAL A 505 3.06 -4.64 -34.42
C VAL A 505 1.96 -5.69 -34.49
N SER A 506 1.48 -6.01 -35.69
CA SER A 506 0.50 -7.07 -35.90
C SER A 506 1.19 -8.41 -36.18
N MET A 507 0.87 -9.44 -35.40
CA MET A 507 1.29 -10.82 -35.69
C MET A 507 0.31 -11.49 -36.65
N GLY A 508 0.81 -12.16 -37.69
CA GLY A 508 -0.01 -12.96 -38.60
C GLY A 508 -0.52 -14.24 -37.92
N VAL A 509 -1.71 -14.71 -38.31
CA VAL A 509 -2.35 -15.91 -37.73
C VAL A 509 -1.45 -17.15 -37.83
N GLU A 510 -0.67 -17.27 -38.90
CA GLU A 510 0.29 -18.36 -39.09
C GLU A 510 1.42 -18.30 -38.05
N THR A 511 2.00 -17.12 -37.83
CA THR A 511 3.05 -16.93 -36.82
C THR A 511 2.55 -17.20 -35.41
N GLN A 512 1.28 -16.85 -35.12
CA GLN A 512 0.62 -17.16 -33.86
C GLN A 512 0.47 -18.67 -33.64
N SER A 513 0.00 -19.39 -34.67
CA SER A 513 -0.15 -20.85 -34.62
C SER A 513 1.19 -21.57 -34.48
N LEU A 514 2.22 -21.10 -35.20
CA LEU A 514 3.58 -21.65 -35.10
C LEU A 514 4.14 -21.46 -33.69
N LEU A 515 4.02 -20.25 -33.12
CA LEU A 515 4.49 -19.97 -31.77
C LEU A 515 3.79 -20.87 -30.73
N GLN A 516 2.46 -21.01 -30.82
CA GLN A 516 1.69 -21.88 -29.92
C GLN A 516 2.14 -23.34 -30.01
N LYS A 517 2.33 -23.87 -31.21
CA LYS A 517 2.83 -25.24 -31.43
C LYS A 517 4.23 -25.44 -30.87
N THR A 518 5.14 -24.50 -31.11
CA THR A 518 6.51 -24.57 -30.61
C THR A 518 6.55 -24.62 -29.08
N ILE A 519 5.77 -23.77 -28.39
CA ILE A 519 5.70 -23.77 -26.92
C ILE A 519 5.14 -25.10 -26.41
N THR A 520 4.07 -25.61 -27.02
CA THR A 520 3.46 -26.88 -26.62
C THR A 520 4.43 -28.06 -26.81
N LEU A 521 5.21 -28.05 -27.89
CA LEU A 521 6.24 -29.05 -28.14
C LEU A 521 7.39 -28.95 -27.15
N GLN A 522 7.82 -27.73 -26.77
CA GLN A 522 8.83 -27.54 -25.73
C GLN A 522 8.38 -28.11 -24.38
N GLU A 523 7.13 -27.83 -23.96
CA GLU A 523 6.58 -28.40 -22.72
C GLU A 523 6.52 -29.94 -22.77
N GLN A 524 6.13 -30.52 -23.90
CA GLN A 524 6.13 -31.98 -24.08
C GLN A 524 7.54 -32.56 -24.05
N LEU A 525 8.52 -31.86 -24.63
CA LEU A 525 9.92 -32.27 -24.64
C LEU A 525 10.47 -32.31 -23.22
N GLU A 526 10.26 -31.28 -22.40
CA GLU A 526 10.70 -31.24 -21.00
C GLU A 526 10.11 -32.40 -20.18
N VAL A 527 8.80 -32.65 -20.34
CA VAL A 527 8.14 -33.78 -19.66
C VAL A 527 8.74 -35.11 -20.11
N SER A 528 8.99 -35.29 -21.40
CA SER A 528 9.59 -36.51 -21.94
C SER A 528 11.03 -36.70 -21.48
N GLN A 529 11.83 -35.64 -21.39
CA GLN A 529 13.20 -35.67 -20.88
C GLN A 529 13.24 -36.06 -19.40
N ALA A 530 12.35 -35.48 -18.58
CA ALA A 530 12.24 -35.85 -17.17
C ALA A 530 11.85 -37.33 -16.99
N ALA A 531 10.92 -37.84 -17.81
CA ALA A 531 10.54 -39.25 -17.81
C ALA A 531 11.72 -40.15 -18.22
N LEU A 532 12.47 -39.77 -19.26
CA LEU A 532 13.63 -40.51 -19.72
C LEU A 532 14.73 -40.60 -18.64
N LEU A 533 15.01 -39.50 -17.92
CA LEU A 533 15.98 -39.50 -16.83
C LEU A 533 15.58 -40.45 -15.70
N LEU A 534 14.29 -40.48 -15.33
CA LEU A 534 13.78 -41.42 -14.32
C LEU A 534 13.92 -42.88 -14.78
N GLU A 535 13.64 -43.17 -16.04
CA GLU A 535 13.83 -44.51 -16.60
C GLU A 535 15.31 -44.89 -16.69
N GLN A 536 16.19 -43.93 -16.99
CA GLN A 536 17.64 -44.15 -16.98
C GLN A 536 18.16 -44.46 -15.57
N GLU A 537 17.72 -43.72 -14.56
CA GLU A 537 18.07 -44.02 -13.16
C GLU A 537 17.57 -45.41 -12.74
N ARG A 538 16.36 -45.79 -13.17
CA ARG A 538 15.81 -47.14 -12.95
C ARG A 538 16.67 -48.20 -13.63
N GLY A 539 17.08 -47.97 -14.88
CA GLY A 539 17.97 -48.84 -15.63
C GLY A 539 19.33 -49.02 -14.94
N ASP A 540 19.94 -47.92 -14.48
CA ASP A 540 21.22 -47.93 -13.78
C ASP A 540 21.15 -48.66 -12.44
N MET A 541 20.04 -48.53 -11.70
CA MET A 541 19.81 -49.29 -10.47
C MET A 541 19.67 -50.78 -10.76
N ALA A 542 18.84 -51.15 -11.73
CA ALA A 542 18.65 -52.55 -12.13
C ALA A 542 19.97 -53.20 -12.63
N ALA A 543 20.78 -52.45 -13.38
CA ALA A 543 22.11 -52.91 -13.82
C ALA A 543 23.05 -53.16 -12.63
N LYS A 544 23.11 -52.25 -11.66
CA LYS A 544 23.91 -52.43 -10.44
C LYS A 544 23.43 -53.63 -9.63
N GLU A 545 22.12 -53.83 -9.49
CA GLU A 545 21.56 -55.00 -8.80
C GLU A 545 21.95 -56.30 -9.51
N ALA A 546 21.83 -56.35 -10.84
CA ALA A 546 22.24 -57.50 -11.64
C ALA A 546 23.75 -57.81 -11.48
N ASP A 547 24.60 -56.79 -11.50
CA ASP A 547 26.05 -56.95 -11.30
C ASP A 547 26.41 -57.44 -9.88
N THR A 548 25.71 -56.95 -8.85
CA THR A 548 25.91 -57.46 -7.48
C THR A 548 25.49 -58.91 -7.35
N ALA A 549 24.35 -59.29 -7.95
CA ALA A 549 23.86 -60.66 -7.96
C ALA A 549 24.84 -61.57 -8.72
N LYS A 550 25.32 -61.15 -9.89
CA LYS A 550 26.34 -61.89 -10.66
C LYS A 550 27.62 -62.07 -9.86
N SER A 551 28.10 -61.00 -9.21
CA SER A 551 29.32 -61.02 -8.40
C SER A 551 29.22 -61.90 -7.15
N ALA A 552 28.02 -62.08 -6.59
CA ALA A 552 27.80 -62.97 -5.46
C ALA A 552 28.06 -64.45 -5.82
N TRP A 553 27.83 -64.84 -7.08
CA TRP A 553 28.05 -66.20 -7.58
C TRP A 553 29.43 -66.42 -8.20
N MET A 554 30.31 -65.41 -8.25
CA MET A 554 31.69 -65.59 -8.75
C MET A 554 32.62 -66.13 -7.66
N CYS A 555 33.45 -67.12 -8.01
CA CYS A 555 34.43 -67.69 -7.09
C CYS A 555 35.48 -66.65 -6.68
N ARG A 556 35.53 -66.34 -5.38
CA ARG A 556 36.45 -65.33 -4.82
C ARG A 556 37.94 -65.71 -4.87
N VAL A 557 38.27 -66.93 -5.30
CA VAL A 557 39.66 -67.40 -5.45
C VAL A 557 40.20 -67.16 -6.85
N CYS A 558 39.45 -67.53 -7.91
CA CYS A 558 39.91 -67.32 -9.29
C CYS A 558 39.28 -66.12 -10.00
N LEU A 559 38.20 -65.55 -9.43
CA LEU A 559 37.42 -64.44 -10.01
C LEU A 559 36.93 -64.68 -11.45
N SER A 560 36.96 -65.94 -11.92
CA SER A 560 36.70 -66.29 -13.33
C SER A 560 35.53 -67.26 -13.48
N ASN A 561 35.37 -68.21 -12.56
CA ASN A 561 34.34 -69.25 -12.63
C ASN A 561 33.28 -69.04 -11.55
N GLU A 562 32.04 -69.42 -11.85
CA GLU A 562 30.95 -69.41 -10.87
C GLU A 562 31.18 -70.45 -9.76
N VAL A 563 30.64 -70.19 -8.57
CA VAL A 563 30.71 -71.13 -7.44
C VAL A 563 29.66 -72.24 -7.63
N ASP A 564 30.13 -73.47 -7.61
CA ASP A 564 29.31 -74.68 -7.79
C ASP A 564 29.64 -75.78 -6.78
N ILE A 565 30.56 -75.52 -5.83
CA ILE A 565 31.00 -76.46 -4.80
C ILE A 565 30.99 -75.80 -3.42
N THR A 566 30.43 -76.50 -2.43
CA THR A 566 30.49 -76.15 -1.00
C THR A 566 31.48 -77.03 -0.26
N ILE A 567 32.31 -76.42 0.60
CA ILE A 567 33.30 -77.09 1.46
C ILE A 567 32.66 -77.53 2.78
N VAL A 568 32.79 -78.81 3.14
CA VAL A 568 32.33 -79.37 4.43
C VAL A 568 33.51 -79.49 5.40
N PRO A 569 33.33 -79.15 6.70
CA PRO A 569 32.08 -78.77 7.38
C PRO A 569 31.72 -77.27 7.33
N CYS A 570 32.59 -76.40 6.81
CA CYS A 570 32.48 -74.96 7.03
C CYS A 570 31.46 -74.19 6.17
N GLY A 571 30.87 -74.81 5.14
CA GLY A 571 29.83 -74.19 4.29
C GLY A 571 30.31 -73.14 3.28
N HIS A 572 31.61 -72.85 3.19
CA HIS A 572 32.12 -71.87 2.22
C HIS A 572 32.09 -72.42 0.79
N VAL A 573 31.81 -71.55 -0.18
CA VAL A 573 31.60 -71.92 -1.59
C VAL A 573 32.80 -71.54 -2.47
N LEU A 574 33.14 -72.42 -3.42
CA LEU A 574 34.19 -72.25 -4.42
C LEU A 574 33.73 -72.79 -5.77
N CYS A 575 34.44 -72.44 -6.85
CA CYS A 575 34.29 -73.17 -8.11
C CYS A 575 35.01 -74.52 -8.02
N ARG A 576 34.57 -75.48 -8.83
CA ARG A 576 35.14 -76.83 -8.93
C ARG A 576 36.66 -76.86 -9.09
N ARG A 577 37.22 -75.95 -9.88
CA ARG A 577 38.67 -75.88 -10.12
C ARG A 577 39.43 -75.47 -8.85
N CYS A 578 38.94 -74.48 -8.13
CA CYS A 578 39.59 -73.98 -6.91
C CYS A 578 39.39 -74.93 -5.73
N SER A 579 38.23 -75.58 -5.62
CA SER A 579 37.98 -76.56 -4.55
C SER A 579 38.88 -77.79 -4.65
N SER A 580 39.19 -78.24 -5.87
CA SER A 580 40.06 -79.41 -6.08
C SER A 580 41.54 -79.12 -5.81
N ALA A 581 41.95 -77.85 -5.76
CA ALA A 581 43.35 -77.45 -5.57
C ALA A 581 43.72 -77.18 -4.10
N VAL A 582 42.79 -77.33 -3.15
CA VAL A 582 42.97 -76.93 -1.74
C VAL A 582 42.59 -78.05 -0.78
N SER A 583 43.43 -78.30 0.23
CA SER A 583 43.15 -79.25 1.31
C SER A 583 42.54 -78.59 2.56
N ARG A 584 42.63 -77.25 2.65
CA ARG A 584 42.04 -76.41 3.71
C ARG A 584 41.27 -75.27 3.07
N CYS A 585 40.14 -74.87 3.67
CA CYS A 585 39.32 -73.78 3.15
C CYS A 585 40.10 -72.46 3.08
N PRO A 586 40.15 -71.77 1.91
CA PRO A 586 40.87 -70.50 1.78
C PRO A 586 40.33 -69.37 2.67
N PHE A 587 39.06 -69.44 3.07
CA PHE A 587 38.39 -68.39 3.85
C PHE A 587 38.55 -68.58 5.36
N CYS A 588 38.33 -69.80 5.87
CA CYS A 588 38.33 -70.08 7.31
C CYS A 588 39.42 -71.05 7.77
N ARG A 589 40.24 -71.58 6.85
CA ARG A 589 41.38 -72.48 7.10
C ARG A 589 41.04 -73.82 7.78
N LEU A 590 39.76 -74.18 7.90
CA LEU A 590 39.32 -75.51 8.33
C LEU A 590 39.71 -76.58 7.30
N GLN A 591 40.04 -77.79 7.76
CA GLN A 591 40.36 -78.93 6.90
C GLN A 591 39.14 -79.35 6.08
N VAL A 592 39.32 -79.56 4.77
CA VAL A 592 38.26 -80.03 3.89
C VAL A 592 38.04 -81.53 4.11
N THR A 593 36.85 -81.93 4.55
CA THR A 593 36.50 -83.36 4.72
C THR A 593 35.81 -83.93 3.49
N LYS A 594 34.93 -83.15 2.87
CA LYS A 594 34.29 -83.45 1.59
C LYS A 594 33.83 -82.18 0.88
N THR A 595 33.61 -82.27 -0.43
CA THR A 595 33.06 -81.20 -1.26
C THR A 595 31.71 -81.63 -1.83
N ILE A 596 30.69 -80.77 -1.73
CA ILE A 596 29.33 -81.05 -2.22
C ILE A 596 29.01 -80.10 -3.36
N ARG A 597 28.44 -80.60 -4.46
CA ARG A 597 27.99 -79.76 -5.56
C ARG A 597 26.72 -79.01 -5.20
N ILE A 598 26.69 -77.71 -5.48
CA ILE A 598 25.53 -76.85 -5.33
C ILE A 598 25.09 -76.33 -6.70
N PHE A 599 23.80 -76.05 -6.83
CA PHE A 599 23.21 -75.49 -8.04
C PHE A 599 22.63 -74.13 -7.71
N ARG A 600 22.75 -73.20 -8.65
CA ARG A 600 22.08 -71.91 -8.56
C ARG A 600 20.55 -72.16 -8.57
N PRO A 601 19.79 -71.53 -7.65
CA PRO A 601 18.33 -71.62 -7.66
C PRO A 601 17.71 -70.97 -8.90
#